data_AF-X6N2K0-F1
#
_entry.id   AF-X6N2K0-F1
#
_cell.length_a   1.000
_cell.length_b   1.000
_cell.length_c   1.000
_cell.angle_alpha   90.00
_cell.angle_beta   90.00
_cell.angle_gamma   90.00
#
_symmetry.space_group_name_H-M   'P 1'
#
loop_
_entity.id
_entity.type
_entity.pdbx_description
1 polymer ?
#
loop_
_entity_poly.entity_id
_entity_poly.type
_entity_poly.pdbx_seq_one_letter_code
_entity_poly.pdbx_strand_id
1 'polypeptide(L)'
;EILLYCAAERMHLKSREDFTDSGVRVMDIPTKQKQSVNKQIIADLALNAADLAERRQRGVICLISGDSEFGYVLSRLHGRPQVSSVILITKKTRVKDSLTSHADFVFPLFDHLHQFENPFSKRNQKFLACHNNNNNNNNNNNNNNNNN
;
A
#
# COMPACT_ATOMS: atom_id res chain seq x y z
N GLU A 1 8.30 4.02 12.94
CA GLU A 1 7.87 2.68 12.46
C GLU A 1 6.94 2.86 11.26
N ILE A 2 6.99 1.97 10.26
CA ILE A 2 6.10 2.01 9.09
C ILE A 2 5.09 0.87 9.20
N LEU A 3 3.80 1.20 9.10
CA LEU A 3 2.69 0.26 9.25
C LEU A 3 1.96 0.09 7.92
N LEU A 4 1.83 -1.14 7.45
CA LEU A 4 1.07 -1.48 6.25
C LEU A 4 -0.21 -2.21 6.63
N TYR A 5 -1.34 -1.52 6.51
CA TYR A 5 -2.65 -2.07 6.83
C TYR A 5 -3.24 -2.80 5.62
N CYS A 6 -3.57 -4.08 5.79
CA CYS A 6 -4.23 -4.87 4.74
C CYS A 6 -5.34 -5.73 5.31
N ALA A 7 -6.35 -6.01 4.49
CA ALA A 7 -7.26 -7.11 4.77
C ALA A 7 -6.48 -8.43 4.69
N ALA A 8 -6.59 -9.26 5.73
CA ALA A 8 -5.72 -10.42 5.94
C ALA A 8 -5.61 -11.37 4.72
N GLU A 9 -6.72 -11.57 4.00
CA GLU A 9 -6.84 -12.48 2.86
C GLU A 9 -6.34 -11.87 1.52
N ARG A 10 -5.93 -10.60 1.49
CA ARG A 10 -5.64 -9.88 0.22
C ARG A 10 -4.16 -9.72 -0.12
N MET A 11 -3.26 -10.07 0.79
CA MET A 11 -1.82 -9.94 0.58
C MET A 11 -1.20 -11.30 0.26
N HIS A 12 -0.48 -11.38 -0.86
CA HIS A 12 0.28 -12.57 -1.23
C HIS A 12 1.41 -12.83 -0.22
N LEU A 13 1.63 -14.10 0.14
CA LEU A 13 2.61 -14.49 1.17
C LEU A 13 4.00 -13.92 0.89
N LYS A 14 4.47 -14.02 -0.36
CA LYS A 14 5.78 -13.49 -0.75
C LYS A 14 5.92 -11.99 -0.54
N SER A 15 4.86 -11.23 -0.82
CA SER A 15 4.87 -9.77 -0.58
C SER A 15 4.91 -9.46 0.91
N ARG A 16 4.22 -10.25 1.75
CA ARG A 16 4.26 -10.09 3.20
C ARG A 16 5.68 -10.31 3.74
N GLU A 17 6.37 -11.34 3.27
CA GLU A 17 7.79 -11.58 3.59
C GLU A 17 8.64 -10.38 3.18
N ASP A 18 8.53 -9.93 1.92
CA ASP A 18 9.35 -8.83 1.41
C ASP A 18 9.14 -7.52 2.20
N PHE A 19 7.91 -7.22 2.63
CA PHE A 19 7.62 -6.07 3.50
C PHE A 19 8.22 -6.23 4.89
N THR A 20 8.09 -7.42 5.47
CA THR A 20 8.62 -7.72 6.81
C THR A 20 10.16 -7.63 6.81
N ASP A 21 10.81 -8.19 5.79
CA ASP A 21 12.26 -8.10 5.58
C ASP A 21 12.74 -6.65 5.40
N SER A 22 11.87 -5.77 4.88
CA SER A 22 12.13 -4.33 4.72
C SER A 22 11.86 -3.53 6.00
N GLY A 23 11.49 -4.18 7.10
CA GLY A 23 11.15 -3.53 8.38
C GLY A 23 9.77 -2.87 8.40
N VAL A 24 8.89 -3.19 7.44
CA VAL A 24 7.49 -2.74 7.44
C VAL A 24 6.65 -3.74 8.23
N ARG A 25 5.97 -3.26 9.27
CA ARG A 25 5.06 -4.10 10.04
C ARG A 25 3.71 -4.21 9.31
N VAL A 26 3.37 -5.42 8.91
CA VAL A 26 2.09 -5.72 8.26
C VAL A 26 1.01 -5.87 9.33
N MET A 27 -0.05 -5.08 9.23
CA MET A 27 -1.18 -5.06 10.14
C MET A 27 -2.38 -5.74 9.47
N ASP A 28 -2.66 -6.97 9.88
CA ASP A 28 -3.74 -7.78 9.34
C ASP A 28 -5.09 -7.44 9.96
N ILE A 29 -5.99 -6.90 9.14
CA ILE A 29 -7.35 -6.57 9.55
C ILE A 29 -8.26 -7.73 9.17
N PRO A 30 -8.93 -8.40 10.14
CA PRO A 30 -9.80 -9.54 9.90
C PRO A 30 -11.12 -9.04 9.30
N THR A 31 -11.09 -8.72 8.01
CA THR A 31 -12.24 -8.15 7.30
C THR A 31 -12.14 -8.41 5.81
N LYS A 32 -13.31 -8.61 5.19
CA LYS A 32 -13.45 -8.59 3.72
C LYS A 32 -13.76 -7.19 3.19
N GLN A 33 -14.09 -6.24 4.07
CA GLN A 33 -14.54 -4.89 3.70
C GLN A 33 -13.43 -3.85 3.84
N LYS A 34 -13.20 -3.07 2.78
CA LYS A 34 -12.19 -1.98 2.76
C LYS A 34 -12.43 -0.95 3.87
N GLN A 35 -13.69 -0.62 4.18
CA GLN A 35 -14.02 0.40 5.19
C GLN A 35 -13.50 0.04 6.59
N SER A 36 -13.39 -1.24 6.93
CA SER A 36 -12.82 -1.68 8.21
C SER A 36 -11.33 -1.34 8.32
N VAL A 37 -10.59 -1.41 7.21
CA VAL A 37 -9.15 -1.04 7.17
C VAL A 37 -8.99 0.46 7.39
N ASN A 38 -9.79 1.29 6.72
CA ASN A 38 -9.76 2.74 6.90
C ASN A 38 -10.06 3.14 8.37
N LYS A 39 -11.06 2.50 8.99
CA LYS A 39 -11.39 2.74 10.40
C LYS A 39 -10.24 2.40 11.34
N GLN A 40 -9.54 1.28 11.10
CA GLN A 40 -8.37 0.93 11.91
C GLN A 40 -7.25 1.97 11.77
N ILE A 41 -6.92 2.37 10.54
CA ILE A 41 -5.91 3.41 10.30
C ILE A 41 -6.26 4.71 11.04
N ILE A 42 -7.53 5.13 10.98
CA ILE A 42 -8.01 6.34 11.67
C ILE A 42 -7.85 6.19 13.19
N ALA A 43 -8.22 5.03 13.75
CA ALA A 43 -8.07 4.76 15.19
C ALA A 43 -6.61 4.81 15.62
N ASP A 44 -5.71 4.17 14.87
CA ASP A 44 -4.29 4.12 15.21
C ASP A 44 -3.59 5.48 15.03
N LEU A 45 -4.01 6.29 14.05
CA LEU A 45 -3.55 7.69 13.94
C LEU A 45 -3.96 8.51 15.17
N ALA A 46 -5.21 8.38 15.61
CA ALA A 46 -5.72 9.08 16.78
C ALA A 46 -5.01 8.63 18.07
N LEU A 47 -4.79 7.32 18.23
CA LEU A 47 -4.10 6.76 19.39
C LEU A 47 -2.63 7.20 19.43
N ASN A 48 -1.90 7.15 18.32
CA ASN A 48 -0.53 7.65 18.25
C ASN A 48 -0.44 9.15 18.59
N ALA A 49 -1.40 9.96 18.13
CA ALA A 49 -1.45 11.37 18.49
C ALA A 49 -1.79 11.60 19.98
N ALA A 50 -2.57 10.72 20.61
CA ALA A 50 -2.82 10.77 22.05
C ALA A 50 -1.56 10.41 22.84
N ASP A 51 -0.88 9.33 22.46
CA ASP A 51 0.38 8.88 23.08
C ASP A 51 1.47 9.95 23.02
N LEU A 52 1.61 10.63 21.87
CA LEU A 52 2.56 11.74 21.71
C LEU A 52 2.22 12.90 22.66
N ALA A 53 0.93 13.21 22.81
CA ALA A 53 0.49 14.25 23.73
C ALA A 53 0.78 13.89 25.19
N GLU A 54 0.51 12.65 25.60
CA GLU A 54 0.80 12.15 26.94
C GLU A 54 2.30 12.22 27.26
N ARG A 55 3.14 11.79 26.31
CA ARG A 55 4.61 11.82 26.44
C ARG A 55 5.21 13.21 26.25
N ARG A 56 4.40 14.23 25.95
CA ARG A 56 4.82 15.60 25.59
C ARG A 56 5.85 15.63 24.46
N GLN A 57 5.69 14.73 23.50
CA GLN A 57 6.54 14.60 22.32
C GLN A 57 5.83 15.15 21.09
N ARG A 58 6.62 15.46 20.06
CA ARG A 58 6.12 15.88 18.76
C ARG A 58 6.51 14.84 17.72
N GLY A 59 5.59 14.54 16.80
CA GLY A 59 5.81 13.56 15.74
C GLY A 59 5.28 14.01 14.40
N VAL A 60 5.74 13.34 13.34
CA VAL A 60 5.28 13.53 11.97
C VAL A 60 4.33 12.40 11.60
N ILE A 61 3.21 12.73 10.98
CA ILE A 61 2.31 11.75 10.38
C ILE A 61 2.67 11.61 8.91
N CYS A 62 3.00 10.40 8.46
CA CYS A 62 3.16 10.09 7.04
C CYS A 62 2.07 9.09 6.63
N LEU A 63 1.16 9.53 5.76
CA LEU A 63 0.04 8.73 5.26
C LEU A 63 0.23 8.43 3.78
N ILE A 64 0.31 7.14 3.44
CA ILE A 64 0.32 6.68 2.04
C ILE A 64 -1.10 6.29 1.65
N SER A 65 -1.85 7.22 1.07
CA SER A 65 -3.24 7.00 0.67
C SER A 65 -3.72 8.03 -0.35
N GLY A 66 -4.77 7.68 -1.10
CA GLY A 66 -5.54 8.61 -1.94
C GLY A 66 -7.02 8.62 -1.61
N ASP A 67 -7.41 8.13 -0.43
CA ASP A 67 -8.80 8.03 0.01
C ASP A 67 -9.24 9.29 0.78
N SER A 68 -10.30 9.94 0.30
CA SER A 68 -10.77 11.21 0.89
C SER A 68 -11.37 11.06 2.29
N GLU A 69 -11.71 9.84 2.71
CA GLU A 69 -12.22 9.57 4.07
C GLU A 69 -11.22 9.98 5.16
N PHE A 70 -9.92 9.99 4.87
CA PHE A 70 -8.91 10.42 5.83
C PHE A 70 -8.87 11.94 6.03
N GLY A 71 -9.49 12.73 5.16
CA GLY A 71 -9.49 14.19 5.27
C GLY A 71 -10.01 14.71 6.61
N TYR A 72 -11.08 14.08 7.13
CA TYR A 72 -11.64 14.45 8.43
C TYR A 72 -10.63 14.23 9.57
N VAL A 73 -10.00 13.06 9.67
CA VAL A 73 -9.03 12.80 10.76
C VAL A 73 -7.82 13.72 10.64
N LEU A 74 -7.31 13.96 9.43
CA LEU A 74 -6.19 14.88 9.22
C LEU A 74 -6.55 16.30 9.65
N SER A 75 -7.77 16.78 9.39
CA SER A 75 -8.22 18.10 9.85
C SER A 75 -8.22 18.24 11.39
N ARG A 76 -8.44 17.14 12.12
CA ARG A 76 -8.45 17.13 13.60
C ARG A 76 -7.07 17.06 14.21
N LEU A 77 -6.13 16.47 13.47
CA LEU A 77 -4.73 16.28 13.88
C LEU A 77 -3.84 17.45 13.43
N HIS A 78 -4.19 18.12 12.32
CA HIS A 78 -3.47 19.27 11.83
C HIS A 78 -3.51 20.43 12.84
N GLY A 79 -2.36 21.09 13.03
CA GLY A 79 -2.19 22.18 13.99
C GLY A 79 -2.18 21.77 15.46
N ARG A 80 -2.24 20.47 15.78
CA ARG A 80 -2.11 19.98 17.16
C ARG A 80 -0.65 20.09 17.64
N PRO A 81 -0.38 20.51 18.89
CA PRO A 81 1.00 20.71 19.36
C PRO A 81 1.92 19.49 19.17
N GLN A 82 1.36 18.29 19.35
CA GLN A 82 2.08 17.02 19.24
C GLN A 82 2.27 16.53 17.80
N VAL A 83 1.62 17.14 16.80
CA VAL A 83 1.80 16.81 15.39
C VAL A 83 2.59 17.94 14.74
N SER A 84 3.84 17.69 14.39
CA SER A 84 4.69 18.72 13.77
C SER A 84 4.39 18.91 12.30
N SER A 85 4.08 17.83 11.58
CA SER A 85 3.73 17.87 10.16
C SER A 85 2.91 16.65 9.75
N VAL A 86 2.13 16.82 8.68
CA VAL A 86 1.36 15.79 7.99
C VAL A 86 1.86 15.69 6.55
N ILE A 87 2.42 14.54 6.21
CA ILE A 87 2.91 14.20 4.87
C ILE A 87 1.94 13.21 4.24
N LEU A 88 1.40 13.56 3.07
CA LEU A 88 0.52 12.72 2.27
C LEU A 88 1.26 12.21 1.04
N ILE A 89 1.29 10.89 0.85
CA ILE A 89 1.83 10.25 -0.35
C ILE A 89 0.67 9.57 -1.09
N THR A 90 0.42 9.94 -2.34
CA THR A 90 -0.77 9.55 -3.10
C THR A 90 -0.41 8.96 -4.45
N LYS A 91 -1.05 7.87 -4.89
CA LYS A 91 -0.86 7.35 -6.26
C LYS A 91 -1.49 8.26 -7.34
N LYS A 92 -2.40 9.16 -6.96
CA LYS A 92 -3.17 9.97 -7.91
C LYS A 92 -2.59 11.37 -8.00
N THR A 93 -2.40 11.85 -9.23
CA THR A 93 -2.07 13.26 -9.51
C THR A 93 -3.20 14.20 -9.10
N ARG A 94 -4.46 13.75 -9.18
CA ARG A 94 -5.64 14.48 -8.72
C ARG A 94 -6.19 13.85 -7.45
N VAL A 95 -5.91 14.48 -6.32
CA VAL A 95 -6.49 14.15 -5.00
C VAL A 95 -7.55 15.19 -4.67
N LYS A 96 -8.61 14.78 -3.96
CA LYS A 96 -9.64 15.72 -3.51
C LYS A 96 -9.05 16.73 -2.52
N ASP A 97 -9.47 17.98 -2.65
CA ASP A 97 -9.04 19.08 -1.77
C ASP A 97 -9.29 18.80 -0.30
N SER A 98 -10.38 18.09 0.01
CA SER A 98 -10.72 17.69 1.38
C SER A 98 -9.64 16.85 2.08
N LEU A 99 -8.77 16.20 1.31
CA LEU A 99 -7.65 15.41 1.85
C LEU A 99 -6.34 16.21 1.86
N THR A 100 -6.10 17.04 0.83
CA THR A 100 -4.85 17.79 0.68
C THR A 100 -4.81 19.07 1.51
N SER A 101 -5.96 19.65 1.85
CA SER A 101 -6.09 20.90 2.63
C SER A 101 -5.52 20.81 4.05
N HIS A 102 -5.24 19.61 4.54
CA HIS A 102 -4.76 19.35 5.89
C HIS A 102 -3.40 18.62 5.92
N ALA A 103 -2.75 18.51 4.75
CA ALA A 103 -1.41 17.98 4.62
C ALA A 103 -0.43 19.15 4.38
N ASP A 104 0.68 19.16 5.10
CA ASP A 104 1.75 20.15 4.92
C ASP A 104 2.55 19.86 3.64
N PHE A 105 2.67 18.57 3.31
CA PHE A 105 3.35 18.10 2.10
C PHE A 105 2.51 17.05 1.39
N VAL A 106 2.40 17.16 0.06
CA VAL A 106 1.68 16.18 -0.77
C VAL A 106 2.63 15.70 -1.88
N PHE A 107 2.91 14.39 -1.88
CA PHE A 107 3.78 13.75 -2.86
C PHE A 107 2.97 12.79 -3.74
N PRO A 108 2.83 13.07 -5.05
CA PRO A 108 2.32 12.09 -5.99
C PRO A 108 3.34 10.97 -6.20
N LEU A 109 3.00 9.78 -5.72
CA LEU A 109 3.70 8.54 -5.99
C LEU A 109 3.68 8.29 -7.50
N PHE A 110 4.84 7.98 -8.06
CA PHE A 110 5.11 7.67 -9.48
C PHE A 110 5.40 8.83 -10.45
N ASP A 111 5.19 10.10 -10.11
CA ASP A 111 5.55 11.21 -11.03
C ASP A 111 7.07 11.25 -11.30
N HIS A 112 7.88 10.75 -10.35
CA HIS A 112 9.35 10.65 -10.48
C HIS A 112 9.86 9.25 -10.83
N LEU A 113 8.99 8.22 -10.83
CA LEU A 113 9.43 6.82 -11.03
C LEU A 113 9.63 6.44 -12.49
N HIS A 114 9.34 7.32 -13.45
CA HIS A 114 9.82 7.14 -14.83
C HIS A 114 11.35 7.08 -14.93
N GLN A 115 12.08 7.60 -13.92
CA GLN A 115 13.54 7.60 -13.87
C GLN A 115 14.13 6.43 -13.09
N PHE A 116 13.32 5.68 -12.33
CA PHE A 116 13.80 4.56 -11.51
C PHE A 116 13.37 3.23 -12.13
N GLU A 117 14.36 2.48 -12.62
CA GLU A 117 14.15 1.10 -13.07
C GLU A 117 13.57 0.30 -11.90
N ASN A 118 12.34 -0.22 -12.04
CA ASN A 118 11.69 -1.00 -10.98
C ASN A 118 12.57 -2.24 -10.66
N PRO A 119 13.18 -2.35 -9.48
CA PRO A 119 14.09 -3.46 -9.15
C PRO A 119 13.37 -4.82 -9.12
N PHE A 120 12.04 -4.82 -8.99
CA PHE A 120 11.20 -6.01 -9.03
C PHE A 120 10.80 -6.41 -10.46
N SER A 121 10.94 -5.55 -11.47
CA SER A 121 10.57 -5.87 -12.86
C SER A 121 11.43 -7.00 -13.42
N LYS A 122 12.75 -6.94 -13.25
CA LYS A 122 13.69 -8.00 -13.69
C LYS A 122 13.53 -9.30 -12.89
N ARG A 123 13.21 -9.19 -11.59
CA ARG A 123 13.03 -10.37 -10.71
C ARG A 123 11.70 -11.09 -11.00
N ASN A 124 10.61 -10.34 -11.18
CA ASN A 124 9.30 -10.90 -11.50
C ASN A 124 9.20 -11.39 -12.96
N GLN A 125 9.93 -10.78 -13.90
CA GLN A 125 10.03 -11.29 -15.27
C GLN A 125 10.69 -12.67 -15.33
N LYS A 126 11.70 -12.95 -14.49
CA LYS A 126 12.29 -14.29 -14.40
C LYS A 126 11.25 -15.33 -13.97
N PHE A 127 10.42 -15.03 -12.96
CA PHE A 127 9.37 -15.96 -12.52
C PHE A 127 8.32 -16.25 -13.61
N LEU A 128 7.93 -15.23 -14.40
CA LEU A 128 7.01 -15.42 -15.54
C LEU A 128 7.66 -16.20 -16.70
N ALA A 129 8.94 -15.96 -16.99
CA ALA A 129 9.67 -16.69 -18.02
C ALA A 129 9.87 -18.18 -17.65
N CYS A 130 10.01 -18.51 -16.37
CA CYS A 130 10.14 -19.89 -15.90
C CYS A 130 8.84 -20.70 -16.06
N HIS A 131 7.68 -20.05 -15.96
CA HIS A 131 6.37 -20.74 -16.03
C HIS A 131 5.85 -20.94 -17.46
N ASN A 132 6.33 -20.17 -18.44
CA ASN A 132 5.88 -20.31 -19.83
C ASN A 132 6.57 -21.43 -20.63
N ASN A 133 7.61 -22.07 -20.09
CA ASN A 133 8.34 -23.12 -20.81
C ASN A 133 7.75 -24.54 -20.68
N ASN A 134 6.69 -24.74 -19.90
CA ASN A 134 6.12 -26.07 -19.68
C ASN A 134 4.87 -26.41 -20.51
N ASN A 135 4.33 -25.49 -21.32
CA ASN A 135 3.05 -25.71 -22.02
C ASN A 135 3.13 -25.91 -23.53
N ASN A 136 4.33 -26.01 -24.13
CA ASN A 136 4.46 -26.11 -25.60
C ASN A 136 4.83 -27.49 -26.15
N ASN A 137 4.71 -28.56 -25.37
CA ASN A 137 5.13 -29.90 -25.81
C ASN A 137 4.04 -30.98 -25.76
N ASN A 138 2.78 -30.63 -26.08
CA ASN A 138 1.74 -31.64 -26.25
C ASN A 138 0.63 -31.18 -27.20
N ASN A 139 0.96 -31.08 -28.51
CA ASN A 139 -0.06 -31.17 -29.55
C ASN A 139 0.58 -31.51 -30.89
N ASN A 140 1.13 -32.72 -31.00
CA ASN A 140 1.36 -33.33 -32.30
C ASN A 140 1.40 -34.86 -32.18
N ASN A 141 0.22 -35.47 -32.10
CA ASN A 141 -0.05 -36.80 -32.65
C ASN A 141 -1.50 -37.18 -32.38
N ASN A 142 -2.40 -36.89 -33.32
CA ASN A 142 -3.48 -37.81 -33.63
C ASN A 142 -3.96 -37.57 -35.07
N ASN A 143 -3.20 -38.14 -36.00
CA ASN A 143 -3.63 -38.32 -37.37
C ASN A 143 -3.51 -39.83 -37.64
N ASN A 144 -4.57 -40.59 -37.36
CA ASN A 144 -4.80 -41.84 -38.09
C ASN A 144 -6.21 -42.40 -37.92
N ASN A 145 -6.76 -42.80 -39.06
CA ASN A 145 -7.85 -43.74 -39.29
C ASN A 145 -9.27 -43.39 -38.83
N ASN A 146 -10.12 -43.11 -39.83
CA ASN A 146 -11.15 -44.08 -40.20
C ASN A 146 -11.56 -43.92 -41.68
N ASN A 147 -11.03 -44.83 -42.50
CA ASN A 147 -11.68 -45.30 -43.73
C ASN A 147 -12.46 -46.58 -43.38
N ASN A 148 -13.77 -46.54 -43.61
CA ASN A 148 -14.65 -47.59 -44.16
C ASN A 148 -16.08 -47.42 -43.65
#